data_AF-A0A955QY62-F1
#
_entry.id   AF-A0A955QY62-F1
#
_cell.length_a   1.000
_cell.length_b   1.000
_cell.length_c   1.000
_cell.angle_alpha   90.00
_cell.angle_beta   90.00
_cell.angle_gamma   90.00
#
_symmetry.space_group_name_H-M   'P 1'
#
loop_
_entity.id
_entity.type
_entity.pdbx_description
1 polymer ?
#
loop_
_entity_poly.entity_id
_entity_poly.type
_entity_poly.pdbx_seq_one_letter_code
_entity_poly.pdbx_strand_id
1 'polypeptide(L)'
;SGDNSAISDDAKYGAILFYGKGKCAACHSGPLFSDFEFHSLAVKQGGPGIAMSGEDLGRYHVTKVKKDKYKFRTPPLRNVTLTAPYFHDGVAKTLREVIDHHIDPLYLADKYDETGAHALNVDQINSVSYALERGGSLSEQEITAVLEFLQALEDPQLDMIEHIIPKSVPSGLQISKY
;
A
#
# COMPACT_ATOMS: atom_id res chain seq x y z
N SER A 1 -27.11 -13.15 3.40
CA SER A 1 -26.67 -13.16 4.81
C SER A 1 -25.24 -13.68 4.85
N GLY A 2 -24.42 -13.21 5.79
CA GLY A 2 -23.02 -13.64 5.95
C GLY A 2 -22.86 -14.67 7.09
N ASP A 3 -21.75 -15.40 7.07
CA ASP A 3 -21.33 -16.34 8.12
C ASP A 3 -20.39 -15.62 9.13
N ASN A 4 -20.81 -15.54 10.39
CA ASN A 4 -20.04 -14.87 11.44
C ASN A 4 -18.79 -15.65 11.90
N SER A 5 -18.64 -16.89 11.46
CA SER A 5 -17.47 -17.74 11.71
C SER A 5 -16.47 -17.78 10.56
N ALA A 6 -16.73 -17.04 9.47
CA ALA A 6 -15.88 -17.03 8.29
C ALA A 6 -14.46 -16.49 8.54
N ILE A 7 -14.25 -15.70 9.59
CA ILE A 7 -12.95 -15.10 9.97
C ILE A 7 -12.73 -15.20 11.49
N SER A 8 -11.46 -15.19 11.91
CA SER A 8 -11.06 -15.22 13.33
C SER A 8 -11.56 -13.99 14.11
N ASP A 9 -11.61 -14.09 15.43
CA ASP A 9 -11.98 -12.94 16.27
C ASP A 9 -10.92 -11.82 16.20
N ASP A 10 -9.65 -12.17 16.02
CA ASP A 10 -8.56 -11.23 15.79
C ASP A 10 -8.68 -10.52 14.43
N ALA A 11 -9.08 -11.23 13.37
CA ALA A 11 -9.41 -10.61 12.07
C ALA A 11 -10.64 -9.69 12.16
N LYS A 12 -11.66 -10.04 12.98
CA LYS A 12 -12.79 -9.13 13.24
C LYS A 12 -12.33 -7.87 13.99
N TYR A 13 -11.45 -8.04 14.98
CA TYR A 13 -10.87 -6.90 15.70
C TYR A 13 -10.03 -6.01 14.75
N GLY A 14 -9.25 -6.62 13.88
CA GLY A 14 -8.54 -5.95 12.78
C GLY A 14 -9.47 -5.15 11.88
N ALA A 15 -10.63 -5.71 11.50
CA ALA A 15 -11.63 -4.99 10.73
C ALA A 15 -12.16 -3.76 11.48
N ILE A 16 -12.46 -3.90 12.78
CA ILE A 16 -12.91 -2.76 13.61
C ILE A 16 -11.85 -1.65 13.62
N LEU A 17 -10.57 -2.00 13.76
CA LEU A 17 -9.47 -1.04 13.70
C LEU A 17 -9.35 -0.39 12.33
N PHE A 18 -9.44 -1.18 11.26
CA PHE A 18 -9.35 -0.74 9.86
C PHE A 18 -10.43 0.31 9.51
N TYR A 19 -11.67 0.08 9.93
CA TYR A 19 -12.79 1.02 9.72
C TYR A 19 -12.84 2.16 10.74
N GLY A 20 -12.24 1.96 11.92
CA GLY A 20 -12.26 2.89 13.04
C GLY A 20 -10.93 3.59 13.25
N LYS A 21 -10.17 3.13 14.24
CA LYS A 21 -8.97 3.79 14.77
C LYS A 21 -7.89 4.04 13.71
N GLY A 22 -7.63 3.05 12.87
CA GLY A 22 -6.64 3.11 11.79
C GLY A 22 -7.08 3.93 10.58
N LYS A 23 -8.38 4.22 10.44
CA LYS A 23 -8.97 5.03 9.35
C LYS A 23 -8.61 4.57 7.94
N CYS A 24 -8.16 3.32 7.77
CA CYS A 24 -7.76 2.76 6.48
C CYS A 24 -8.91 2.82 5.46
N ALA A 25 -10.15 2.61 5.95
CA ALA A 25 -11.36 2.69 5.15
C ALA A 25 -11.70 4.09 4.61
N ALA A 26 -10.99 5.15 5.00
CA ALA A 26 -11.16 6.47 4.40
C ALA A 26 -10.86 6.47 2.89
N CYS A 27 -9.91 5.64 2.47
CA CYS A 27 -9.59 5.41 1.05
C CYS A 27 -9.88 3.95 0.64
N HIS A 28 -9.66 2.98 1.52
CA HIS A 28 -9.84 1.57 1.21
C HIS A 28 -11.23 1.05 1.61
N SER A 29 -12.27 1.48 0.89
CA SER A 29 -13.66 1.13 1.19
C SER A 29 -14.37 0.35 0.08
N GLY A 30 -15.59 -0.10 0.36
CA GLY A 30 -16.42 -0.84 -0.59
C GLY A 30 -15.95 -2.27 -0.85
N PRO A 31 -16.58 -2.98 -1.82
CA PRO A 31 -16.35 -4.42 -2.06
C PRO A 31 -14.93 -4.80 -2.49
N LEU A 32 -14.16 -3.84 -2.99
CA LEU A 32 -12.80 -4.02 -3.46
C LEU A 32 -11.76 -3.37 -2.52
N PHE A 33 -12.21 -2.78 -1.40
CA PHE A 33 -11.36 -2.07 -0.46
C PHE A 33 -10.53 -0.98 -1.16
N SER A 34 -11.19 -0.20 -2.03
CA SER A 34 -10.63 0.92 -2.76
C SER A 34 -11.75 1.84 -3.22
N ASP A 35 -11.55 3.13 -3.01
CA ASP A 35 -12.34 4.21 -3.59
C ASP A 35 -12.00 4.49 -5.07
N PHE A 36 -10.89 3.92 -5.57
CA PHE A 36 -10.30 4.18 -6.87
C PHE A 36 -9.94 5.65 -7.15
N GLU A 37 -9.88 6.46 -6.11
CA GLU A 37 -9.44 7.85 -6.17
C GLU A 37 -7.91 7.93 -6.09
N PHE A 38 -7.40 9.15 -6.26
CA PHE A 38 -5.96 9.41 -6.31
C PHE A 38 -5.51 10.19 -5.08
N HIS A 39 -4.55 9.63 -4.37
CA HIS A 39 -4.04 10.13 -3.09
C HIS A 39 -2.52 10.13 -3.10
N SER A 40 -1.91 11.03 -2.34
CA SER A 40 -0.47 11.01 -2.08
C SER A 40 -0.22 10.64 -0.62
N LEU A 41 0.74 9.76 -0.41
CA LEU A 41 1.18 9.30 0.92
C LEU A 41 2.62 9.73 1.22
N ALA A 42 3.25 10.52 0.34
CA ALA A 42 4.68 10.87 0.39
C ALA A 42 5.62 9.67 0.59
N VAL A 43 5.32 8.56 -0.09
CA VAL A 43 6.24 7.42 -0.15
C VAL A 43 7.48 7.83 -0.95
N LYS A 44 8.67 7.55 -0.41
CA LYS A 44 9.93 7.83 -1.12
C LYS A 44 9.96 7.05 -2.44
N GLN A 45 10.58 7.64 -3.45
CA GLN A 45 10.73 6.98 -4.74
C GLN A 45 11.93 6.00 -4.67
N GLY A 46 11.69 4.71 -4.95
CA GLY A 46 12.70 3.65 -4.89
C GLY A 46 13.50 3.42 -6.18
N GLY A 47 13.13 4.07 -7.29
CA GLY A 47 13.77 3.89 -8.61
C GLY A 47 13.51 5.07 -9.54
N PRO A 48 13.95 5.04 -10.81
CA PRO A 48 13.74 6.15 -11.73
C PRO A 48 12.26 6.28 -12.13
N GLY A 49 11.74 7.50 -12.04
CA GLY A 49 10.44 7.86 -12.60
C GLY A 49 10.51 8.16 -14.09
N ILE A 50 9.37 8.55 -14.68
CA ILE A 50 9.25 8.77 -16.12
C ILE A 50 9.49 10.23 -16.56
N ALA A 51 9.61 11.17 -15.61
CA ALA A 51 9.95 12.55 -15.94
C ALA A 51 11.41 12.67 -16.41
N MET A 52 11.72 13.71 -17.19
CA MET A 52 13.11 14.05 -17.54
C MET A 52 13.98 14.33 -16.30
N SER A 53 13.37 14.78 -15.19
CA SER A 53 14.05 14.94 -13.91
C SER A 53 14.36 13.61 -13.20
N GLY A 54 13.82 12.50 -13.69
CA GLY A 54 13.85 11.20 -13.00
C GLY A 54 12.77 11.06 -11.92
N GLU A 55 11.90 12.06 -11.72
CA GLU A 55 10.77 11.97 -10.77
C GLU A 55 9.57 11.22 -11.36
N ASP A 56 8.85 10.49 -10.52
CA ASP A 56 7.49 10.03 -10.76
C ASP A 56 6.50 11.04 -10.16
N LEU A 57 5.84 11.80 -11.03
CA LEU A 57 4.85 12.79 -10.63
C LEU A 57 3.43 12.19 -10.53
N GLY A 58 3.29 10.88 -10.70
CA GLY A 58 2.02 10.15 -10.59
C GLY A 58 0.97 10.69 -11.56
N ARG A 59 -0.24 10.94 -11.04
CA ARG A 59 -1.39 11.40 -11.84
C ARG A 59 -1.14 12.67 -12.65
N TYR A 60 -0.23 13.53 -12.22
CA TYR A 60 0.17 14.72 -12.99
C TYR A 60 0.60 14.37 -14.43
N HIS A 61 1.22 13.20 -14.65
CA HIS A 61 1.64 12.79 -15.99
C HIS A 61 0.47 12.74 -16.98
N VAL A 62 -0.74 12.45 -16.50
CA VAL A 62 -1.98 12.40 -17.28
C VAL A 62 -2.68 13.75 -17.28
N THR A 63 -2.89 14.36 -16.11
CA THR A 63 -3.79 15.53 -15.98
C THR A 63 -3.09 16.85 -16.27
N LYS A 64 -1.77 16.92 -16.09
CA LYS A 64 -0.96 18.15 -16.10
C LYS A 64 -1.41 19.22 -15.08
N VAL A 65 -2.22 18.86 -14.09
CA VAL A 65 -2.66 19.78 -13.03
C VAL A 65 -1.73 19.67 -11.83
N LYS A 66 -1.09 20.78 -11.41
CA LYS A 66 -0.09 20.77 -10.32
C LYS A 66 -0.56 20.10 -9.03
N LYS A 67 -1.85 20.24 -8.66
CA LYS A 67 -2.44 19.62 -7.46
C LYS A 67 -2.53 18.08 -7.51
N ASP A 68 -2.28 17.48 -8.67
CA ASP A 68 -2.30 16.03 -8.87
C ASP A 68 -0.90 15.39 -8.86
N LYS A 69 0.15 16.19 -8.62
CA LYS A 69 1.50 15.66 -8.43
C LYS A 69 1.54 14.64 -7.29
N TYR A 70 2.32 13.58 -7.49
CA TYR A 70 2.61 12.53 -6.50
C TYR A 70 1.39 11.71 -6.05
N LYS A 71 0.24 11.89 -6.70
CA LYS A 71 -0.96 11.12 -6.40
C LYS A 71 -1.00 9.84 -7.21
N PHE A 72 -1.26 8.74 -6.53
CA PHE A 72 -1.43 7.41 -7.11
C PHE A 72 -2.82 6.88 -6.75
N ARG A 73 -3.35 6.02 -7.61
CA ARG A 73 -4.68 5.44 -7.41
C ARG A 73 -4.65 4.48 -6.22
N THR A 74 -5.65 4.54 -5.34
CA THR A 74 -5.83 3.56 -4.27
C THR A 74 -5.94 2.14 -4.86
N PRO A 75 -4.99 1.21 -4.60
CA PRO A 75 -5.10 -0.16 -5.09
C PRO A 75 -6.17 -0.93 -4.30
N PRO A 76 -6.87 -1.89 -4.91
CA PRO A 76 -7.73 -2.82 -4.18
C PRO A 76 -6.89 -3.69 -3.22
N LEU A 77 -7.45 -4.10 -2.09
CA LEU A 77 -6.72 -4.87 -1.05
C LEU A 77 -6.99 -6.38 -1.06
N ARG A 78 -7.76 -6.90 -2.02
CA ARG A 78 -7.93 -8.35 -2.16
C ARG A 78 -6.59 -9.00 -2.51
N ASN A 79 -6.24 -10.07 -1.80
CA ASN A 79 -4.95 -10.78 -1.90
C ASN A 79 -3.71 -9.93 -1.58
N VAL A 80 -3.86 -8.79 -0.90
CA VAL A 80 -2.72 -7.86 -0.72
C VAL A 80 -1.54 -8.49 0.02
N THR A 81 -1.79 -9.40 0.95
CA THR A 81 -0.77 -10.17 1.69
C THR A 81 0.16 -11.01 0.81
N LEU A 82 -0.23 -11.28 -0.44
CA LEU A 82 0.47 -12.14 -1.39
C LEU A 82 1.14 -11.37 -2.55
N THR A 83 1.12 -10.03 -2.50
CA THR A 83 1.57 -9.17 -3.61
C THR A 83 2.77 -8.32 -3.27
N ALA A 84 3.64 -8.78 -2.37
CA ALA A 84 4.90 -8.10 -2.13
C ALA A 84 5.75 -8.04 -3.42
N PRO A 85 6.58 -6.99 -3.61
CA PRO A 85 6.70 -5.80 -2.77
C PRO A 85 5.57 -4.78 -2.97
N TYR A 86 5.49 -3.78 -2.10
CA TYR A 86 4.37 -2.86 -1.94
C TYR A 86 4.66 -1.42 -2.37
N PHE A 87 3.60 -0.63 -2.50
CA PHE A 87 3.53 0.69 -3.15
C PHE A 87 3.76 0.63 -4.68
N HIS A 88 3.63 1.78 -5.34
CA HIS A 88 3.64 1.88 -6.80
C HIS A 88 4.99 1.50 -7.45
N ASP A 89 6.06 1.55 -6.68
CA ASP A 89 7.44 1.32 -7.09
C ASP A 89 8.10 0.15 -6.34
N GLY A 90 7.36 -0.56 -5.49
CA GLY A 90 7.86 -1.71 -4.75
C GLY A 90 8.84 -1.37 -3.63
N VAL A 91 8.87 -0.12 -3.14
CA VAL A 91 9.87 0.31 -2.15
C VAL A 91 9.72 -0.35 -0.78
N ALA A 92 8.50 -0.74 -0.40
CA ALA A 92 8.24 -1.46 0.85
C ALA A 92 8.23 -2.97 0.61
N LYS A 93 8.97 -3.72 1.43
CA LYS A 93 9.11 -5.18 1.32
C LYS A 93 8.00 -5.91 2.06
N THR A 94 7.43 -5.29 3.09
CA THR A 94 6.43 -5.93 3.96
C THR A 94 5.17 -5.07 4.12
N LEU A 95 4.02 -5.70 4.36
CA LEU A 95 2.81 -4.97 4.77
C LEU A 95 3.00 -4.23 6.09
N ARG A 96 3.91 -4.70 6.94
CA ARG A 96 4.23 -4.00 8.18
C ARG A 96 4.80 -2.62 7.91
N GLU A 97 5.79 -2.52 7.02
CA GLU A 97 6.35 -1.23 6.58
C GLU A 97 5.28 -0.34 5.92
N VAL A 98 4.33 -0.93 5.19
CA VAL A 98 3.20 -0.19 4.63
C VAL A 98 2.32 0.40 5.73
N ILE A 99 1.94 -0.38 6.73
CA ILE A 99 1.10 0.09 7.85
C ILE A 99 1.84 1.14 8.68
N ASP A 100 3.11 0.91 8.99
CA ASP A 100 3.95 1.89 9.71
C ASP A 100 4.02 3.21 8.94
N HIS A 101 4.15 3.18 7.60
CA HIS A 101 4.11 4.39 6.77
C HIS A 101 2.75 5.10 6.76
N HIS A 102 1.64 4.37 6.91
CA HIS A 102 0.33 5.01 7.07
C HIS A 102 0.16 5.67 8.45
N ILE A 103 0.83 5.14 9.48
CA ILE A 103 0.82 5.71 10.83
C ILE A 103 1.76 6.92 10.92
N ASP A 104 2.93 6.82 10.30
CA ASP A 104 3.93 7.87 10.19
C ASP A 104 4.32 8.05 8.71
N PRO A 105 3.79 9.10 8.02
CA PRO A 105 4.12 9.39 6.63
C PRO A 105 5.60 9.64 6.35
N LEU A 106 6.44 9.74 7.38
CA LEU A 106 7.89 9.87 7.27
C LEU A 106 8.64 8.57 7.59
N TYR A 107 7.95 7.47 7.88
CA TYR A 107 8.56 6.18 8.24
C TYR A 107 9.53 5.67 7.17
N LEU A 108 9.10 5.68 5.90
CA LEU A 108 9.96 5.32 4.77
C LEU A 108 10.77 6.50 4.21
N ALA A 109 10.64 7.70 4.80
CA ALA A 109 11.43 8.84 4.40
C ALA A 109 12.84 8.68 4.97
N ASP A 110 13.75 8.11 4.18
CA ASP A 110 15.17 8.24 4.50
C ASP A 110 15.49 9.74 4.55
N LYS A 111 16.19 10.17 5.61
CA LYS A 111 16.59 11.58 5.72
C LYS A 111 17.40 12.03 4.51
N TYR A 112 18.12 11.09 3.86
CA TYR A 112 18.93 11.32 2.68
C TYR A 112 18.90 10.10 1.73
N ASP A 113 18.85 10.34 0.42
CA ASP A 113 19.06 9.33 -0.62
C ASP A 113 20.56 8.99 -0.77
N GLU A 114 20.90 8.09 -1.71
CA GLU A 114 22.28 7.67 -1.99
C GLU A 114 23.21 8.83 -2.43
N THR A 115 22.64 9.97 -2.82
CA THR A 115 23.36 11.18 -3.21
C THR A 115 23.54 12.18 -2.06
N GLY A 116 22.93 11.91 -0.90
CA GLY A 116 22.94 12.82 0.24
C GLY A 116 21.88 13.93 0.15
N ALA A 117 20.90 13.83 -0.76
CA ALA A 117 19.78 14.76 -0.86
C ALA A 117 18.58 14.25 -0.05
N HIS A 118 17.76 15.15 0.50
CA HIS A 118 16.52 14.73 1.17
C HIS A 118 15.66 13.88 0.22
N ALA A 119 15.30 12.66 0.65
CA ALA A 119 14.57 11.71 -0.21
C ALA A 119 13.15 12.20 -0.56
N LEU A 120 12.58 13.11 0.25
CA LEU A 120 11.32 13.78 -0.03
C LEU A 120 11.54 15.28 -0.19
N ASN A 121 10.96 15.84 -1.24
CA ASN A 121 10.93 17.29 -1.45
C ASN A 121 9.70 17.93 -0.77
N VAL A 122 9.72 19.26 -0.63
CA VAL A 122 8.65 20.01 0.03
C VAL A 122 7.30 19.89 -0.69
N ASP A 123 7.29 19.80 -2.02
CA ASP A 123 6.05 19.59 -2.79
C ASP A 123 5.44 18.21 -2.48
N GLN A 124 6.26 17.17 -2.31
CA GLN A 124 5.81 15.82 -1.93
C GLN A 124 5.22 15.80 -0.52
N ILE A 125 5.92 16.40 0.46
CA ILE A 125 5.43 16.48 1.85
C ILE A 125 4.10 17.23 1.91
N ASN A 126 4.00 18.37 1.22
CA ASN A 126 2.76 19.17 1.18
C ASN A 126 1.63 18.52 0.36
N SER A 127 1.91 17.43 -0.36
CA SER A 127 0.89 16.70 -1.12
C SER A 127 0.20 15.60 -0.30
N VAL A 128 0.73 15.26 0.89
CA VAL A 128 0.21 14.19 1.74
C VAL A 128 -1.28 14.34 1.97
N SER A 129 -2.00 13.23 1.84
CA SER A 129 -3.44 13.21 1.96
C SER A 129 -3.85 13.46 3.41
N TYR A 130 -4.79 14.38 3.59
CA TYR A 130 -5.29 14.78 4.90
C TYR A 130 -5.78 13.64 5.79
N ALA A 131 -6.21 12.54 5.18
CA ALA A 131 -6.62 11.33 5.88
C ALA A 131 -5.49 10.76 6.76
N LEU A 132 -4.23 10.86 6.31
CA LEU A 132 -3.06 10.43 7.08
C LEU A 132 -2.68 11.42 8.18
N GLU A 133 -2.82 12.72 7.94
CA GLU A 133 -2.52 13.76 8.95
C GLU A 133 -3.42 13.68 10.19
N ARG A 134 -4.59 13.04 10.06
CA ARG A 134 -5.53 12.79 11.16
C ARG A 134 -5.49 11.35 11.66
N GLY A 135 -4.57 10.51 11.19
CA GLY A 135 -4.43 9.11 11.64
C GLY A 135 -4.10 9.04 13.13
N GLY A 136 -4.75 8.11 13.85
CA GLY A 136 -4.33 7.78 15.21
C GLY A 136 -3.15 6.81 15.19
N SER A 137 -2.42 6.66 16.29
CA SER A 137 -1.42 5.59 16.41
C SER A 137 -2.08 4.23 16.65
N LEU A 138 -1.51 3.18 16.08
CA LEU A 138 -1.84 1.80 16.40
C LEU A 138 -0.73 1.19 17.26
N SER A 139 -1.08 0.33 18.21
CA SER A 139 -0.13 -0.49 18.96
C SER A 139 0.32 -1.70 18.13
N GLU A 140 1.38 -2.37 18.56
CA GLU A 140 1.86 -3.62 17.92
C GLU A 140 0.76 -4.68 17.78
N GLN A 141 -0.05 -4.86 18.82
CA GLN A 141 -1.16 -5.82 18.82
C GLN A 141 -2.27 -5.41 17.85
N GLU A 142 -2.55 -4.11 17.77
CA GLU A 142 -3.54 -3.58 16.82
C GLU A 142 -3.05 -3.73 15.37
N ILE A 143 -1.76 -3.52 15.11
CA ILE A 143 -1.18 -3.73 13.77
C ILE A 143 -1.25 -5.21 13.38
N THR A 144 -0.92 -6.13 14.29
CA THR A 144 -1.08 -7.57 14.04
C THR A 144 -2.52 -7.93 13.71
N ALA A 145 -3.50 -7.41 14.46
CA ALA A 145 -4.91 -7.66 14.16
C ALA A 145 -5.31 -7.12 12.77
N VAL A 146 -4.84 -5.93 12.38
CA VAL A 146 -5.06 -5.40 11.03
C VAL A 146 -4.45 -6.31 9.95
N LEU A 147 -3.26 -6.86 10.17
CA LEU A 147 -2.65 -7.82 9.25
C LEU A 147 -3.50 -9.11 9.11
N GLU A 148 -4.04 -9.64 10.20
CA GLU A 148 -4.96 -10.78 10.14
C GLU A 148 -6.24 -10.47 9.36
N PHE A 149 -6.77 -9.25 9.51
CA PHE A 149 -7.89 -8.81 8.70
C PHE A 149 -7.55 -8.76 7.21
N LEU A 150 -6.36 -8.25 6.84
CA LEU A 150 -5.91 -8.22 5.45
C LEU A 150 -5.71 -9.63 4.88
N GLN A 151 -5.21 -10.57 5.68
CA GLN A 151 -5.10 -11.98 5.28
C GLN A 151 -6.47 -12.62 5.01
N ALA A 152 -7.49 -12.25 5.77
CA ALA A 152 -8.85 -12.71 5.51
C ALA A 152 -9.46 -12.18 4.17
N LEU A 153 -8.76 -11.29 3.46
CA LEU A 153 -9.15 -10.80 2.13
C LEU A 153 -8.54 -11.62 0.99
N GLU A 154 -7.80 -12.68 1.30
CA GLU A 154 -7.29 -13.65 0.32
C GLU A 154 -8.43 -14.48 -0.29
N ASP A 155 -8.30 -14.80 -1.58
CA ASP A 155 -9.15 -15.77 -2.24
C ASP A 155 -8.66 -17.20 -1.90
N PRO A 156 -9.48 -18.03 -1.23
CA PRO A 156 -9.08 -19.38 -0.83
C PRO A 156 -8.83 -20.32 -2.03
N GLN A 157 -9.20 -19.92 -3.25
CA GLN A 157 -8.95 -20.70 -4.47
C GLN A 157 -7.64 -20.34 -5.18
N LEU A 158 -6.78 -19.49 -4.60
CA LEU A 158 -5.48 -19.16 -5.21
C LEU A 158 -4.57 -20.39 -5.40
N ASP A 159 -4.70 -21.43 -4.59
CA ASP A 159 -3.95 -22.68 -4.81
C ASP A 159 -4.32 -23.36 -6.14
N MET A 160 -5.49 -23.05 -6.72
CA MET A 160 -5.93 -23.65 -7.99
C MET A 160 -5.23 -23.06 -9.23
N ILE A 161 -4.54 -21.92 -9.11
CA ILE A 161 -3.79 -21.34 -10.24
C ILE A 161 -2.36 -21.89 -10.37
N GLU A 162 -1.90 -22.80 -9.49
CA GLU A 162 -0.60 -23.47 -9.68
C GLU A 162 -0.46 -24.13 -11.06
N HIS A 163 -1.57 -24.61 -11.63
CA HIS A 163 -1.59 -25.27 -12.94
C HIS A 163 -1.34 -24.32 -14.12
N ILE A 164 -1.47 -23.00 -13.93
CA ILE A 164 -1.20 -21.98 -14.96
C ILE A 164 0.13 -21.25 -14.74
N ILE A 165 0.85 -21.52 -13.65
CA ILE A 165 2.20 -21.00 -13.43
C ILE A 165 3.14 -21.70 -14.45
N PRO A 166 3.82 -20.95 -15.34
CA PRO A 166 4.72 -21.56 -16.32
C PRO A 166 5.88 -22.27 -15.62
N LYS A 167 6.46 -23.30 -16.24
CA LYS A 167 7.62 -24.01 -15.64
C LYS A 167 8.90 -23.15 -15.60
N SER A 168 8.96 -22.12 -16.44
CA SER A 168 10.06 -21.17 -16.52
C SER A 168 9.57 -19.86 -17.13
N VAL A 169 10.25 -18.77 -16.82
CA VAL A 169 10.07 -17.48 -17.51
C VAL A 169 11.12 -17.32 -18.61
N PRO A 170 10.83 -16.60 -19.71
CA PRO A 170 11.78 -16.38 -20.80
C PRO A 170 13.11 -15.74 -20.37
N SER A 171 13.12 -15.02 -19.24
CA SER A 171 14.32 -14.42 -18.65
C SER A 171 15.24 -15.42 -17.93
N GLY A 172 14.80 -16.65 -17.69
CA GLY A 172 15.55 -17.67 -16.95
C GLY A 172 15.58 -17.46 -15.42
N LEU A 173 14.88 -16.45 -14.90
CA LEU A 173 14.76 -16.23 -13.46
C LEU A 173 13.96 -17.35 -12.78
N GLN A 174 14.28 -17.63 -11.52
CA GLN A 174 13.51 -18.56 -10.70
C GLN A 174 12.10 -18.01 -10.48
N ILE A 175 11.11 -18.89 -10.54
CA ILE A 175 9.73 -18.54 -10.21
C ILE A 175 9.60 -18.66 -8.70
N SER A 176 9.37 -17.53 -8.03
CA SER A 176 9.02 -17.53 -6.61
C SER A 176 7.69 -18.24 -6.45
N LYS A 177 7.66 -19.27 -5.59
CA LYS A 177 6.40 -19.77 -5.05
C LYS A 177 5.99 -18.83 -3.90
N TYR A 178 4.68 -18.61 -3.76
CA TYR A 178 4.09 -17.78 -2.71
C TYR A 178 4.53 -18.24 -1.32
#